data_AF-A0A1Q2CU65-F1
#
_entry.id   AF-A0A1Q2CU65-F1
#
_cell.length_a   1.000
_cell.length_b   1.000
_cell.length_c   1.000
_cell.angle_alpha   90.00
_cell.angle_beta   90.00
_cell.angle_gamma   90.00
#
_symmetry.space_group_name_H-M   'P 1'
#
loop_
_entity.id
_entity.type
_entity.pdbx_description
1 polymer ?
#
loop_
_entity_poly.entity_id
_entity_poly.type
_entity_poly.pdbx_seq_one_letter_code
_entity_poly.pdbx_strand_id
1 'polypeptide(L)'
;MGAHGFIIGSVQLQVPNIIGAALAFAIVVFVLRDRERPVLRELILPTLLAVALTLVDLQWGAVVFGLLIVLPQLVGQAAQLRALLTTANPAGVSAGFLGIFVFGQSLWFVYGIGHGDWALIICVGTMIVIASINLTICLVRQARARKLALAV
;
A
#
# COMPACT_ATOMS: atom_id res chain seq x y z
N MET A 1 -10.80 -2.02 1.27
CA MET A 1 -10.53 -3.20 2.11
C MET A 1 -11.30 -3.14 3.42
N GLY A 2 -11.28 -2.02 4.17
CA GLY A 2 -12.10 -1.90 5.39
C GLY A 2 -13.59 -2.17 5.17
N ALA A 3 -14.23 -1.47 4.23
CA ALA A 3 -15.65 -1.68 3.88
C ALA A 3 -15.94 -3.11 3.38
N HIS A 4 -15.06 -3.67 2.53
CA HIS A 4 -15.14 -5.07 2.08
C HIS A 4 -15.16 -6.04 3.27
N GLY A 5 -14.26 -5.84 4.24
CA GLY A 5 -14.20 -6.63 5.48
C GLY A 5 -15.47 -6.55 6.34
N PHE A 6 -16.21 -5.45 6.27
CA PHE A 6 -17.54 -5.34 6.90
C PHE A 6 -18.61 -6.10 6.11
N ILE A 7 -18.56 -6.06 4.78
CA ILE A 7 -19.50 -6.76 3.90
C ILE A 7 -19.36 -8.28 4.04
N ILE A 8 -18.13 -8.81 4.12
CA ILE A 8 -17.87 -10.25 4.27
C ILE A 8 -17.84 -10.71 5.74
N GLY A 9 -18.04 -9.80 6.70
CA GLY A 9 -18.09 -10.13 8.14
C GLY A 9 -16.75 -10.56 8.75
N SER A 10 -15.62 -10.34 8.08
CA SER A 10 -14.30 -10.78 8.54
C SER A 10 -13.66 -9.78 9.49
N VAL A 11 -13.71 -10.05 10.80
CA VAL A 11 -13.08 -9.20 11.83
C VAL A 11 -11.57 -9.07 11.60
N GLN A 12 -10.93 -10.11 11.07
CA GLN A 12 -9.51 -10.14 10.77
C GLN A 12 -9.12 -9.07 9.75
N LEU A 13 -9.98 -8.74 8.78
CA LEU A 13 -9.73 -7.64 7.84
C LEU A 13 -10.17 -6.29 8.43
N GLN A 14 -11.22 -6.24 9.25
CA GLN A 14 -11.72 -4.98 9.82
C GLN A 14 -10.70 -4.33 10.75
N VAL A 15 -10.22 -5.06 11.76
CA VAL A 15 -9.35 -4.52 12.82
C VAL A 15 -8.06 -3.86 12.26
N PRO A 16 -7.21 -4.55 11.47
CA PRO A 16 -5.98 -3.95 10.97
C PRO A 16 -6.25 -2.80 9.99
N ASN A 17 -7.33 -2.87 9.20
CA ASN A 17 -7.68 -1.78 8.29
C ASN A 17 -8.20 -0.54 9.03
N ILE A 18 -8.94 -0.70 10.15
CA ILE A 18 -9.37 0.42 11.00
C ILE A 18 -8.17 1.09 11.66
N ILE A 19 -7.26 0.28 12.23
CA ILE A 19 -6.02 0.79 12.83
C ILE A 19 -5.19 1.51 11.77
N GLY A 20 -5.00 0.90 10.61
CA GLY A 20 -4.28 1.49 9.48
C GLY A 20 -4.90 2.79 8.99
N ALA A 21 -6.24 2.85 8.88
CA ALA A 21 -6.95 4.06 8.49
C ALA A 21 -6.82 5.19 9.52
N ALA A 22 -6.91 4.88 10.82
CA ALA A 22 -6.73 5.86 11.89
C ALA A 22 -5.31 6.44 11.91
N LEU A 23 -4.30 5.59 11.75
CA LEU A 23 -2.90 6.02 11.64
C LEU A 23 -2.64 6.84 10.38
N ALA A 24 -3.14 6.39 9.22
CA ALA A 24 -3.02 7.11 7.97
C ALA A 24 -3.68 8.48 8.05
N PHE A 25 -4.86 8.57 8.67
CA PHE A 25 -5.55 9.83 8.93
C PHE A 25 -4.71 10.77 9.80
N ALA A 26 -4.15 10.27 10.91
CA ALA A 26 -3.28 11.07 11.77
C ALA A 26 -2.04 11.59 11.02
N ILE A 27 -1.39 10.74 10.23
CA ILE A 27 -0.23 11.12 9.39
C ILE A 27 -0.64 12.20 8.39
N VAL A 28 -1.75 12.03 7.67
CA VAL A 28 -2.25 13.03 6.72
C VAL A 28 -2.55 14.36 7.41
N VAL A 29 -3.18 14.33 8.59
CA VAL A 29 -3.44 15.55 9.37
C VAL A 29 -2.13 16.26 9.75
N PHE A 30 -1.12 15.52 10.23
CA PHE A 30 0.17 16.11 10.57
C PHE A 30 0.88 16.70 9.35
N VAL A 31 0.92 15.98 8.23
CA VAL A 31 1.53 16.45 6.98
C VAL A 31 0.82 17.68 6.41
N LEU A 32 -0.52 17.72 6.48
CA LEU A 32 -1.28 18.86 5.97
C LEU A 32 -1.16 20.09 6.88
N ARG A 33 -1.11 19.89 8.20
CA ARG A 33 -0.86 20.99 9.15
C ARG A 33 0.54 21.57 9.00
N ASP A 34 1.56 20.73 8.83
CA ASP A 34 2.93 21.14 8.56
C ASP A 34 3.05 21.96 7.26
N ARG A 35 2.23 21.62 6.25
CA ARG A 35 2.18 22.34 4.96
C ARG A 35 1.16 23.47 4.90
N GLU A 36 0.55 23.84 6.03
CA GLU A 36 -0.48 24.88 6.13
C GLU A 36 -1.66 24.70 5.16
N ARG A 37 -2.02 23.44 4.85
CA ARG A 37 -3.10 23.11 3.92
C ARG A 37 -4.40 22.73 4.65
N PRO A 38 -5.57 23.06 4.08
CA PRO A 38 -6.85 22.74 4.68
C PRO A 38 -7.14 21.23 4.64
N VAL A 39 -7.15 20.59 5.81
CA VAL A 39 -7.39 19.14 5.98
C VAL A 39 -8.67 18.67 5.30
N LEU A 40 -9.79 19.36 5.54
CA LEU A 40 -11.09 18.95 5.02
C LEU A 40 -11.13 18.88 3.49
N ARG A 41 -10.50 19.84 2.81
CA ARG A 41 -10.48 19.90 1.34
C ARG A 41 -9.72 18.72 0.74
N GLU A 42 -8.60 18.34 1.35
CA GLU A 42 -7.73 17.26 0.88
C GLU A 42 -8.32 15.86 1.19
N LEU A 43 -9.25 15.77 2.15
CA LEU A 43 -9.99 14.53 2.45
C LEU A 43 -11.14 14.24 1.49
N ILE A 44 -11.62 15.24 0.73
CA ILE A 44 -12.75 15.06 -0.20
C ILE A 44 -12.45 13.94 -1.19
N LEU A 45 -11.28 13.97 -1.84
CA LEU A 45 -10.94 13.00 -2.87
C LEU A 45 -10.79 11.57 -2.32
N PRO A 46 -10.03 11.31 -1.24
CA PRO A 46 -9.98 9.99 -0.59
C PRO A 46 -11.36 9.48 -0.16
N THR A 47 -12.22 10.34 0.39
CA THR A 47 -13.57 9.96 0.82
C THR A 47 -14.45 9.60 -0.37
N LEU A 48 -14.47 10.41 -1.43
CA LEU A 48 -15.23 10.10 -2.64
C LEU A 48 -14.77 8.79 -3.28
N LEU A 49 -13.46 8.56 -3.33
CA LEU A 49 -12.89 7.32 -3.84
C LEU A 49 -13.30 6.11 -2.99
N ALA A 50 -13.29 6.25 -1.66
CA ALA A 50 -13.73 5.20 -0.75
C ALA A 50 -15.22 4.86 -0.93
N VAL A 51 -16.09 5.87 -1.07
CA VAL A 51 -17.52 5.66 -1.36
C VAL A 51 -17.69 4.97 -2.71
N ALA A 52 -17.03 5.47 -3.77
CA ALA A 52 -17.13 4.89 -5.10
C ALA A 52 -16.67 3.42 -5.14
N LEU A 53 -15.54 3.09 -4.52
CA LEU A 53 -15.04 1.72 -4.45
C LEU A 53 -15.96 0.82 -3.61
N THR A 54 -16.59 1.35 -2.56
CA THR A 54 -17.57 0.59 -1.77
C THR A 54 -18.83 0.30 -2.58
N LEU A 55 -19.33 1.27 -3.35
CA LEU A 55 -20.44 1.05 -4.27
C LEU A 55 -20.08 0.02 -5.34
N VAL A 56 -18.83 0.01 -5.80
CA VAL A 56 -18.36 -0.98 -6.77
C VAL A 56 -18.43 -2.39 -6.20
N ASP A 57 -17.94 -2.56 -4.98
CA ASP A 57 -17.94 -3.85 -4.28
C ASP A 57 -19.37 -4.40 -4.11
N LEU A 58 -20.32 -3.52 -3.78
CA LEU A 58 -21.73 -3.89 -3.62
C LEU A 58 -22.43 -4.24 -4.95
N GLN A 59 -22.06 -3.61 -6.07
CA GLN A 59 -22.76 -3.77 -7.35
C GLN A 59 -22.15 -4.83 -8.27
N TRP A 60 -20.81 -4.90 -8.33
CA TRP A 60 -20.08 -5.76 -9.26
C TRP A 60 -19.23 -6.84 -8.56
N GLY A 61 -19.21 -6.84 -7.22
CA GLY A 61 -18.58 -7.88 -6.42
C GLY A 61 -17.06 -7.79 -6.28
N ALA A 62 -16.53 -8.76 -5.55
CA ALA A 62 -15.15 -8.77 -5.04
C ALA A 62 -14.06 -8.70 -6.13
N VAL A 63 -14.26 -9.35 -7.28
CA VAL A 63 -13.26 -9.39 -8.36
C VAL A 63 -13.05 -8.00 -8.96
N VAL A 64 -14.14 -7.34 -9.36
CA VAL A 64 -14.08 -5.99 -9.96
C VAL A 64 -13.56 -4.99 -8.93
N PHE A 65 -14.03 -5.09 -7.69
CA PHE A 65 -13.50 -4.30 -6.60
C PHE A 65 -11.99 -4.49 -6.41
N GLY A 66 -11.49 -5.73 -6.40
CA GLY A 66 -10.08 -6.07 -6.27
C GLY A 66 -9.22 -5.44 -7.38
N LEU A 67 -9.71 -5.44 -8.62
CA LEU A 67 -9.05 -4.83 -9.77
C LEU A 67 -8.99 -3.30 -9.69
N LEU A 68 -9.97 -2.65 -9.05
CA LEU A 68 -10.00 -1.19 -8.93
C LEU A 68 -9.27 -0.68 -7.69
N ILE A 69 -9.40 -1.36 -6.54
CA ILE A 69 -8.77 -0.93 -5.29
C ILE A 69 -7.25 -1.05 -5.31
N VAL A 70 -6.71 -1.87 -6.20
CA VAL A 70 -5.25 -1.97 -6.39
C VAL A 70 -4.68 -0.70 -7.04
N LEU A 71 -5.46 0.07 -7.81
CA LEU A 71 -4.94 1.21 -8.58
C LEU A 71 -4.34 2.32 -7.70
N PRO A 72 -5.03 2.82 -6.65
CA PRO A 72 -4.45 3.85 -5.78
C PRO A 72 -3.20 3.35 -5.07
N GLN A 73 -3.17 2.07 -4.69
CA GLN A 73 -2.01 1.45 -4.05
C GLN A 73 -0.82 1.34 -5.02
N LEU A 74 -1.08 1.01 -6.29
CA LEU A 74 -0.07 0.95 -7.34
C LEU A 74 0.55 2.31 -7.59
N VAL A 75 -0.24 3.40 -7.56
CA VAL A 75 0.29 4.76 -7.67
C VAL A 75 1.33 5.04 -6.58
N GLY A 76 1.05 4.65 -5.33
CA GLY A 76 2.01 4.79 -4.22
C GLY A 76 3.29 3.98 -4.44
N GLN A 77 3.16 2.71 -4.81
CA GLN A 77 4.31 1.83 -5.06
C GLN A 77 5.13 2.25 -6.28
N ALA A 78 4.48 2.75 -7.33
CA ALA A 78 5.14 3.28 -8.52
C ALA A 78 5.84 4.61 -8.24
N ALA A 79 5.25 5.48 -7.40
CA ALA A 79 5.91 6.70 -6.95
C ALA A 79 7.18 6.38 -6.14
N GLN A 80 7.11 5.37 -5.26
CA GLN A 80 8.28 4.88 -4.53
C GLN A 80 9.34 4.28 -5.46
N LEU A 81 8.92 3.48 -6.45
CA LEU A 81 9.81 2.92 -7.46
C LEU A 81 10.53 4.02 -8.25
N ARG A 82 9.77 5.03 -8.70
CA ARG A 82 10.33 6.19 -9.38
C ARG A 82 11.35 6.91 -8.48
N ALA A 83 11.01 7.16 -7.22
CA ALA A 83 11.93 7.79 -6.27
C ALA A 83 13.21 6.95 -6.07
N LEU A 84 13.11 5.62 -5.99
CA LEU A 84 14.26 4.73 -5.93
C LEU A 84 15.11 4.74 -7.20
N LEU A 85 14.54 4.98 -8.37
CA LEU A 85 15.27 5.06 -9.63
C LEU A 85 15.91 6.42 -9.86
N THR A 86 15.28 7.50 -9.40
CA THR A 86 15.73 8.88 -9.68
C THR A 86 16.64 9.46 -8.60
N THR A 87 16.57 8.99 -7.36
CA THR A 87 17.31 9.61 -6.25
C THR A 87 18.77 9.17 -6.23
N ALA A 88 19.73 10.11 -6.16
CA ALA A 88 21.17 9.80 -6.13
C ALA A 88 21.58 8.89 -4.96
N ASN A 89 21.04 9.13 -3.75
CA ASN A 89 21.32 8.33 -2.57
C ASN A 89 20.09 7.50 -2.12
N PRO A 90 20.14 6.16 -2.13
CA PRO A 90 19.04 5.30 -1.69
C PRO A 90 18.88 5.19 -0.16
N ALA A 91 19.71 5.86 0.64
CA ALA A 91 19.70 5.75 2.11
C ALA A 91 18.37 6.20 2.77
N GLY A 92 17.57 7.03 2.08
CA GLY A 92 16.25 7.46 2.58
C GLY A 92 15.16 6.37 2.56
N VAL A 93 15.41 5.21 1.94
CA VAL A 93 14.44 4.11 1.85
C VAL A 93 14.91 2.91 2.66
N SER A 94 14.10 2.49 3.63
CA SER A 94 14.43 1.34 4.49
C SER A 94 14.15 0.01 3.78
N ALA A 95 15.21 -0.73 3.47
CA ALA A 95 15.10 -2.08 2.92
C ALA A 95 14.44 -3.04 3.92
N GLY A 96 14.68 -2.86 5.22
CA GLY A 96 14.04 -3.66 6.27
C GLY A 96 12.52 -3.46 6.30
N PHE A 97 12.06 -2.22 6.19
CA PHE A 97 10.63 -1.92 6.09
C PHE A 97 10.00 -2.55 4.84
N LEU A 98 10.66 -2.45 3.68
CA LEU A 98 10.20 -3.09 2.45
C LEU A 98 10.13 -4.62 2.59
N GLY A 99 11.11 -5.24 3.28
CA GLY A 99 11.09 -6.67 3.58
C GLY A 99 9.91 -7.08 4.45
N ILE A 100 9.66 -6.35 5.54
CA ILE A 100 8.49 -6.56 6.41
C ILE A 100 7.19 -6.38 5.62
N PHE A 101 7.13 -5.38 4.74
CA PHE A 101 5.96 -5.13 3.91
C PHE A 101 5.67 -6.30 2.97
N VAL A 102 6.67 -6.78 2.21
CA VAL A 102 6.52 -7.95 1.33
C VAL A 102 6.10 -9.18 2.13
N PHE A 103 6.72 -9.43 3.27
CA PHE A 103 6.35 -10.54 4.14
C PHE A 103 4.89 -10.45 4.62
N GLY A 104 4.46 -9.28 5.08
CA GLY A 104 3.08 -9.03 5.49
C GLY A 104 2.08 -9.25 4.34
N GLN A 105 2.40 -8.79 3.13
CA GLN A 105 1.57 -9.05 1.95
C GLN A 105 1.50 -10.56 1.65
N SER A 106 2.60 -11.29 1.74
CA SER A 106 2.59 -12.75 1.54
C SER A 106 1.67 -13.47 2.53
N LEU A 107 1.66 -13.06 3.80
CA LEU A 107 0.74 -13.62 4.81
C LEU A 107 -0.73 -13.35 4.44
N TRP A 108 -1.04 -12.13 4.01
CA TRP A 108 -2.39 -11.78 3.55
C TRP A 108 -2.81 -12.54 2.29
N PHE A 109 -1.87 -12.82 1.39
CA PHE A 109 -2.14 -13.58 0.18
C PHE A 109 -2.51 -15.03 0.50
N VAL A 110 -1.76 -15.67 1.40
CA VAL A 110 -2.07 -17.02 1.90
C VAL A 110 -3.43 -17.04 2.60
N TYR A 111 -3.71 -16.03 3.43
CA TYR A 111 -5.03 -15.89 4.07
C TYR A 111 -6.16 -15.77 3.03
N GLY A 112 -5.97 -14.93 2.00
CA GLY A 112 -6.95 -14.73 0.93
C GLY A 112 -7.23 -16.00 0.14
N ILE A 113 -6.20 -16.77 -0.21
CA ILE A 113 -6.37 -18.09 -0.84
C ILE A 113 -7.18 -19.02 0.08
N GLY A 114 -6.81 -19.09 1.36
CA GLY A 114 -7.48 -19.97 2.33
C GLY A 114 -8.96 -19.65 2.54
N HIS A 115 -9.37 -18.38 2.36
CA HIS A 115 -10.75 -17.93 2.55
C HIS A 115 -11.51 -17.71 1.23
N GLY A 116 -10.87 -17.93 0.07
CA GLY A 116 -11.49 -17.68 -1.24
C GLY A 116 -11.80 -16.21 -1.52
N ASP A 117 -11.10 -15.29 -0.87
CA ASP A 117 -11.31 -13.83 -1.03
C ASP A 117 -10.55 -13.33 -2.27
N TRP A 118 -11.24 -13.30 -3.40
CA TRP A 118 -10.69 -12.85 -4.68
C TRP A 118 -10.24 -11.38 -4.67
N ALA A 119 -10.93 -10.50 -3.94
CA ALA A 119 -10.53 -9.10 -3.84
C ALA A 119 -9.15 -9.00 -3.19
N LEU A 120 -8.97 -9.72 -2.09
CA LEU A 120 -7.72 -9.77 -1.35
C LEU A 120 -6.61 -10.43 -2.16
N ILE A 121 -6.87 -11.58 -2.79
CA ILE A 121 -5.89 -12.29 -3.62
C ILE A 121 -5.36 -11.39 -4.74
N ILE A 122 -6.24 -10.73 -5.50
CA ILE A 122 -5.86 -9.87 -6.63
C ILE A 122 -5.06 -8.67 -6.13
N CYS A 123 -5.58 -7.98 -5.11
CA CYS A 123 -4.99 -6.76 -4.57
C CYS A 123 -3.60 -7.02 -3.99
N VAL A 124 -3.51 -8.02 -3.10
CA VAL A 124 -2.29 -8.35 -2.38
C VAL A 124 -1.27 -9.03 -3.29
N GLY A 125 -1.72 -9.92 -4.18
CA GLY A 125 -0.84 -10.56 -5.16
C GLY A 125 -0.12 -9.54 -6.04
N THR A 126 -0.86 -8.54 -6.53
CA THR A 126 -0.27 -7.44 -7.30
C THR A 126 0.69 -6.59 -6.45
N MET A 127 0.35 -6.33 -5.18
CA MET A 127 1.22 -5.62 -4.25
C MET A 127 2.52 -6.36 -3.97
N ILE A 128 2.51 -7.69 -3.82
CA ILE A 128 3.72 -8.52 -3.64
C ILE A 128 4.68 -8.31 -4.80
N VAL A 129 4.17 -8.32 -6.04
CA VAL A 129 5.00 -8.17 -7.25
C VAL A 129 5.71 -6.81 -7.24
N ILE A 130 4.97 -5.72 -7.13
CA ILE A 130 5.56 -4.38 -7.20
C ILE A 130 6.44 -4.06 -5.97
N ALA A 131 6.06 -4.53 -4.77
CA ALA A 131 6.85 -4.33 -3.57
C ALA A 131 8.15 -5.14 -3.60
N SER A 132 8.14 -6.34 -4.17
CA SER A 132 9.34 -7.14 -4.39
C SER A 132 10.29 -6.45 -5.37
N ILE A 133 9.77 -5.86 -6.46
CA ILE A 133 10.57 -5.04 -7.38
C ILE A 133 11.23 -3.86 -6.64
N ASN A 134 10.45 -3.13 -5.83
CA ASN A 134 10.97 -2.05 -4.99
C ASN A 134 12.07 -2.52 -4.04
N LEU A 135 11.87 -3.65 -3.36
CA LEU A 135 12.84 -4.24 -2.44
C LEU A 135 14.12 -4.65 -3.16
N THR A 136 14.01 -5.36 -4.29
CA THR A 136 15.16 -5.80 -5.08
C THR A 136 15.99 -4.61 -5.55
N ILE A 137 15.35 -3.57 -6.10
CA ILE A 137 16.05 -2.37 -6.56
C ILE A 137 16.71 -1.66 -5.37
N CYS A 138 16.00 -1.53 -4.24
CA CYS A 138 16.54 -0.92 -3.03
C CYS A 138 17.82 -1.65 -2.55
N LEU A 139 17.77 -2.98 -2.46
CA LEU A 139 18.91 -3.81 -2.03
C LEU A 139 20.09 -3.69 -2.99
N VAL A 140 19.84 -3.78 -4.30
CA VAL A 140 20.90 -3.65 -5.33
C VAL A 140 21.56 -2.27 -5.26
N ARG A 141 20.77 -1.21 -5.14
CA ARG A 141 21.30 0.17 -5.06
C ARG A 141 22.09 0.40 -3.78
N GLN A 142 21.60 -0.07 -2.64
CA GLN A 142 22.33 0.04 -1.36
C GLN A 142 23.63 -0.78 -1.38
N ALA A 143 23.61 -1.99 -1.93
CA ALA A 143 24.82 -2.80 -2.08
C ALA A 143 25.86 -2.13 -2.98
N ARG A 144 25.44 -1.53 -4.10
CA ARG A 144 26.33 -0.76 -4.99
C ARG A 144 26.92 0.47 -4.30
N ALA A 145 26.10 1.23 -3.58
CA ALA A 145 26.57 2.39 -2.83
C ALA A 145 27.60 2.01 -1.76
N ARG A 146 27.37 0.91 -1.02
CA ARG A 146 28.34 0.38 -0.04
C ARG A 146 29.64 -0.07 -0.69
N LYS A 147 29.57 -0.76 -1.84
CA LYS A 147 30.78 -1.20 -2.58
C LYS A 147 31.62 -0.01 -3.04
N LEU A 148 30.99 1.04 -3.56
CA LEU A 148 31.69 2.26 -3.97
C LEU A 148 32.37 2.95 -2.77
N ALA A 149 31.70 3.01 -1.62
CA ALA A 149 32.26 3.61 -0.41
C ALA A 149 33.46 2.84 0.17
N LEU A 150 33.54 1.51 -0.06
CA LEU A 150 34.67 0.67 0.38
C LEU A 150 35.85 0.66 -0.60
N ALA A 151 35.65 1.17 -1.82
CA ALA A 151 36.67 1.24 -2.87
C ALA A 151 37.41 2.58 -2.92
N VAL A 152 37.00 3.55 -2.09
CA VAL A 152 37.62 4.87 -1.87
C VAL A 152 38.35 4.84 -0.54
#